data_AF-A0A2H5XSZ9-F1
#
_entry.id   AF-A0A2H5XSZ9-F1
#
_cell.length_a   1.000
_cell.length_b   1.000
_cell.length_c   1.000
_cell.angle_alpha   90.00
_cell.angle_beta   90.00
_cell.angle_gamma   90.00
#
_symmetry.space_group_name_H-M   'P 1'
#
loop_
_entity.id
_entity.type
_entity.pdbx_description
1 polymer ?
#
loop_
_entity_poly.entity_id
_entity_poly.type
_entity_poly.pdbx_seq_one_letter_code
_entity_poly.pdbx_strand_id
1 'polypeptide(L)'
;MKVGERYGIEARNHEHHHPPYVGIYFILVFLTLASILISQIVHRQKAPAYVFSISTVKALLIALFYMHLKYEGRWVLAFAIIPLIIFALVLFALMPDVVPYQKM
;
A
#
# COMPACT_ATOMS: atom_id res chain seq x y z
N MET A 1 58.06 -2.43 18.25
CA MET A 1 56.96 -1.52 17.85
C MET A 1 55.94 -2.31 17.03
N LYS A 2 54.80 -2.66 17.64
CA LYS A 2 53.67 -3.37 16.99
C LYS A 2 52.77 -2.34 16.30
N VAL A 3 53.06 -2.04 15.04
CA VAL A 3 52.31 -1.09 14.20
C VAL A 3 51.45 -1.86 13.18
N GLY A 4 50.72 -2.88 13.66
CA GLY A 4 49.81 -3.70 12.85
C GLY A 4 48.56 -4.20 13.60
N GLU A 5 48.49 -3.98 14.92
CA GLU A 5 47.43 -4.48 15.80
C GLU A 5 46.37 -3.41 16.14
N ARG A 6 46.36 -2.27 15.43
CA ARG A 6 45.38 -1.18 15.62
C ARG A 6 44.28 -1.13 14.57
N TYR A 7 44.24 -2.13 13.71
CA TYR A 7 43.14 -2.35 12.77
C TYR A 7 42.45 -3.61 13.27
N GLY A 8 42.02 -3.55 14.54
CA GLY A 8 41.10 -4.50 15.11
C GLY A 8 39.91 -4.55 14.18
N ILE A 9 39.80 -5.69 13.51
CA ILE A 9 38.65 -6.17 12.76
C ILE A 9 37.50 -6.22 13.78
N GLU A 10 36.96 -5.07 14.16
CA GLU A 10 35.57 -5.00 14.58
C GLU A 10 34.77 -5.16 13.30
N ALA A 11 34.69 -6.40 12.82
CA ALA A 11 33.56 -6.86 12.04
C ALA A 11 32.35 -6.69 12.95
N ARG A 12 31.89 -5.45 13.10
CA ARG A 12 30.60 -5.13 13.67
C ARG A 12 29.62 -5.81 12.74
N ASN A 13 29.16 -6.96 13.20
CA ASN A 13 28.00 -7.63 12.70
C ASN A 13 26.84 -6.67 12.96
N HIS A 14 26.72 -5.66 12.08
CA HIS A 14 25.55 -4.83 12.00
C HIS A 14 24.48 -5.77 11.45
N GLU A 15 23.86 -6.53 12.35
CA GLU A 15 22.55 -7.12 12.11
C GLU A 15 21.63 -5.94 11.80
N HIS A 16 21.57 -5.60 10.52
CA HIS A 16 20.60 -4.68 9.98
C HIS A 16 19.25 -5.36 10.21
N HIS A 17 18.61 -5.00 11.32
CA HIS A 17 17.23 -5.34 11.65
C HIS A 17 16.36 -4.66 10.58
N HIS A 18 16.29 -5.25 9.40
CA HIS A 18 15.47 -4.76 8.31
C HIS A 18 14.03 -4.77 8.81
N PRO A 19 13.34 -3.61 8.83
CA PRO A 19 11.95 -3.58 9.24
C PRO A 19 11.17 -4.59 8.38
N PRO A 20 10.13 -5.25 8.93
CA PRO A 20 9.52 -6.43 8.31
C PRO A 20 8.64 -6.11 7.09
N TYR A 21 9.11 -5.28 6.16
CA TYR A 21 8.50 -4.97 4.86
C TYR A 21 8.23 -6.24 4.05
N VAL A 22 9.13 -7.23 4.14
CA VAL A 22 8.97 -8.54 3.51
C VAL A 22 7.74 -9.28 4.04
N GLY A 23 7.43 -9.17 5.33
CA GLY A 23 6.21 -9.76 5.90
C GLY A 23 4.95 -9.12 5.33
N ILE A 24 4.93 -7.79 5.21
CA ILE A 24 3.79 -7.05 4.66
C ILE A 24 3.64 -7.34 3.16
N TYR A 25 4.74 -7.50 2.42
CA TYR A 25 4.73 -7.95 1.03
C TYR A 25 3.95 -9.25 0.84
N PHE A 26 4.25 -10.28 1.64
CA PHE A 26 3.54 -11.56 1.54
C PHE A 26 2.05 -11.43 1.87
N ILE A 27 1.68 -10.58 2.83
CA ILE A 27 0.28 -10.28 3.14
C ILE A 27 -0.42 -9.64 1.93
N LEU A 28 0.22 -8.69 1.25
CA LEU A 28 -0.32 -8.04 0.04
C LEU A 28 -0.51 -9.03 -1.11
N VAL A 29 0.45 -9.94 -1.31
CA VAL A 29 0.36 -11.01 -2.31
C VAL A 29 -0.81 -11.93 -1.99
N PHE A 30 -0.94 -12.39 -0.75
CA PHE A 30 -2.05 -13.22 -0.32
C PHE A 30 -3.40 -12.54 -0.54
N LEU A 31 -3.50 -11.26 -0.18
CA LEU A 31 -4.73 -10.47 -0.34
C LEU A 31 -5.07 -10.24 -1.83
N THR A 32 -4.07 -10.25 -2.71
CA THR A 32 -4.25 -10.22 -4.17
C THR A 32 -4.84 -11.53 -4.68
N LEU A 33 -4.27 -12.67 -4.29
CA LEU A 33 -4.78 -13.99 -4.64
C LEU A 33 -6.21 -14.18 -4.15
N ALA A 34 -6.50 -13.79 -2.90
CA ALA A 34 -7.84 -13.84 -2.33
C ALA A 34 -8.85 -13.00 -3.14
N SER A 35 -8.46 -11.79 -3.55
CA SER A 35 -9.31 -10.93 -4.39
C SER A 35 -9.66 -11.57 -5.73
N ILE A 36 -8.68 -12.21 -6.39
CA ILE A 36 -8.90 -12.90 -7.67
C ILE A 36 -9.85 -14.07 -7.48
N LEU A 37 -9.64 -14.91 -6.46
CA LEU A 37 -10.50 -16.06 -6.17
C LEU A 37 -11.94 -15.62 -5.88
N ILE A 38 -12.12 -14.58 -5.07
CA ILE A 38 -13.45 -14.04 -4.76
C ILE A 38 -14.13 -13.50 -6.02
N SER A 39 -13.38 -12.85 -6.91
CA SER A 39 -13.92 -12.38 -8.19
C SER A 39 -14.37 -13.52 -9.11
N GLN A 40 -13.82 -14.73 -8.97
CA GLN A 40 -14.23 -15.90 -9.77
C GLN A 40 -15.45 -16.62 -9.19
N ILE A 41 -15.62 -16.59 -7.86
CA ILE A 41 -16.68 -17.36 -7.16
C ILE A 41 -17.95 -16.53 -6.97
N VAL A 42 -17.83 -15.20 -6.81
CA VAL A 42 -18.98 -14.33 -6.50
C VAL A 42 -19.72 -13.91 -7.78
N HIS A 43 -21.06 -13.93 -7.71
CA HIS A 43 -21.93 -13.46 -8.78
C HIS A 43 -21.59 -12.02 -9.22
N ARG A 44 -21.67 -11.78 -10.54
CA ARG A 44 -21.26 -10.54 -11.23
C ARG A 44 -21.78 -9.24 -10.61
N GLN A 45 -22.97 -9.27 -10.00
CA GLN A 45 -23.56 -8.08 -9.38
C GLN A 45 -22.96 -7.72 -8.01
N LYS A 46 -22.53 -8.71 -7.22
CA LYS A 46 -21.96 -8.47 -5.88
C LYS A 46 -20.44 -8.45 -5.88
N ALA A 47 -19.80 -9.05 -6.88
CA ALA A 47 -18.35 -9.10 -7.02
C ALA A 47 -17.64 -7.73 -6.90
N PRO A 48 -18.16 -6.62 -7.48
CA PRO A 48 -17.49 -5.32 -7.39
C PRO A 48 -17.33 -4.82 -5.96
N ALA A 49 -18.36 -4.99 -5.11
CA ALA A 49 -18.33 -4.51 -3.74
C ALA A 49 -17.29 -5.26 -2.88
N TYR A 50 -17.17 -6.58 -3.05
CA TYR A 50 -16.17 -7.40 -2.34
C TYR A 50 -14.76 -7.14 -2.84
N VAL A 51 -14.57 -6.98 -4.14
CA VAL A 51 -13.26 -6.65 -4.70
C VAL A 51 -12.82 -5.26 -4.25
N PHE A 52 -13.74 -4.29 -4.21
CA PHE A 52 -13.46 -2.93 -3.74
C PHE A 52 -13.02 -2.91 -2.28
N SER A 53 -13.73 -3.60 -1.38
CA SER A 53 -13.35 -3.62 0.05
C SER A 53 -11.98 -4.24 0.27
N ILE A 54 -11.65 -5.34 -0.41
CA ILE A 54 -10.32 -5.96 -0.35
C ILE A 54 -9.25 -5.02 -0.91
N SER A 55 -9.55 -4.31 -1.99
CA SER A 55 -8.64 -3.32 -2.58
C SER A 55 -8.37 -2.16 -1.61
N THR A 56 -9.39 -1.68 -0.89
CA THR A 56 -9.23 -0.64 0.13
C THR A 56 -8.29 -1.08 1.25
N VAL A 57 -8.41 -2.32 1.75
CA VAL A 57 -7.52 -2.86 2.78
C VAL A 57 -6.07 -2.93 2.28
N LYS A 58 -5.86 -3.36 1.03
CA LYS A 58 -4.52 -3.38 0.41
C LYS A 58 -3.91 -1.99 0.32
N ALA A 59 -4.70 -1.01 -0.14
CA ALA A 59 -4.26 0.39 -0.24
C ALA A 59 -3.86 0.96 1.12
N LEU A 60 -4.64 0.67 2.18
CA LEU A 60 -4.30 1.08 3.55
C LEU A 60 -2.99 0.44 4.05
N LEU A 61 -2.77 -0.84 3.75
CA LEU A 61 -1.52 -1.52 4.12
C LEU A 61 -0.31 -0.90 3.42
N ILE A 62 -0.44 -0.55 2.15
CA ILE A 62 0.60 0.17 1.39
C ILE A 62 0.83 1.56 2.01
N ALA A 63 -0.23 2.32 2.26
CA ALA A 63 -0.13 3.66 2.83
C ALA A 63 0.56 3.64 4.20
N LEU A 64 0.17 2.73 5.10
CA LEU A 64 0.72 2.67 6.46
C LEU A 64 2.18 2.22 6.49
N PHE A 65 2.55 1.21 5.70
CA PHE A 65 3.85 0.56 5.82
C PHE A 65 4.85 0.88 4.71
N TYR A 66 4.41 1.00 3.46
CA TYR A 66 5.30 1.30 2.32
C TYR A 66 5.47 2.79 2.09
N MET A 67 4.46 3.61 2.39
CA MET A 67 4.58 5.08 2.35
C MET A 67 5.06 5.69 3.67
N HIS A 68 5.50 4.84 4.62
CA HIS A 68 6.06 5.26 5.90
C HIS A 68 5.14 6.14 6.78
N LEU A 69 3.85 6.28 6.48
CA LEU A 69 2.91 7.09 7.29
C LEU A 69 2.87 6.69 8.77
N LYS A 70 3.10 5.41 9.08
CA LYS A 70 3.14 4.92 10.46
C LYS A 70 4.39 5.41 11.22
N TYR A 71 5.49 5.66 10.52
CA TYR A 71 6.80 5.96 11.10
C TYR A 71 7.21 7.43 10.97
N GLU A 72 6.46 8.23 10.21
CA GLU A 72 6.80 9.62 9.89
C GLU A 72 5.80 10.64 10.49
N GLY A 73 6.19 11.92 10.45
CA GLY A 73 5.44 13.03 11.05
C GLY A 73 4.13 13.39 10.33
N ARG A 74 3.25 14.13 11.03
CA ARG A 74 1.91 14.54 10.55
C ARG A 74 1.90 15.25 9.18
N TRP A 75 3.02 15.83 8.76
CA TRP A 75 3.18 16.50 7.46
C TRP A 75 3.13 15.52 6.28
N VAL A 76 3.69 14.31 6.43
CA VAL A 76 3.69 13.28 5.39
C VAL A 76 2.28 12.74 5.17
N LEU A 77 1.50 12.62 6.25
CA LEU A 77 0.08 12.30 6.17
C LEU A 77 -0.70 13.35 5.37
N ALA A 78 -0.42 14.65 5.58
CA ALA A 78 -1.07 15.71 4.82
C ALA A 78 -0.76 15.61 3.32
N PHE A 79 0.51 15.38 2.96
CA PHE A 79 0.92 15.17 1.57
C PHE A 79 0.32 13.92 0.93
N ALA A 80 -0.02 12.88 1.70
CA ALA A 80 -0.71 11.71 1.18
C ALA A 80 -2.23 11.93 1.03
N ILE A 81 -2.86 12.67 1.96
CA ILE A 81 -4.32 12.89 1.96
C ILE A 81 -4.76 13.93 0.94
N ILE A 82 -4.00 15.01 0.74
CA ILE A 82 -4.33 16.07 -0.22
C ILE A 82 -4.56 15.51 -1.65
N PRO A 83 -3.62 14.76 -2.26
CA PRO A 83 -3.82 14.21 -3.60
C PRO A 83 -4.95 13.17 -3.62
N LEU A 84 -5.17 12.43 -2.53
CA LEU A 84 -6.29 11.49 -2.42
C LEU A 84 -7.65 12.20 -2.48
N ILE A 85 -7.79 13.33 -1.79
CA ILE A 85 -9.01 14.15 -1.82
C ILE A 85 -9.23 14.74 -3.21
N ILE A 86 -8.18 15.30 -3.83
CA ILE A 86 -8.26 15.86 -5.18
C ILE A 86 -8.68 14.77 -6.17
N PHE A 87 -8.07 13.59 -6.10
CA PHE A 87 -8.43 12.46 -6.94
C PHE A 87 -9.89 12.04 -6.75
N ALA A 88 -10.36 11.92 -5.51
CA ALA A 88 -11.76 11.60 -5.24
C ALA A 88 -12.71 12.67 -5.81
N LEU A 89 -12.39 13.96 -5.62
CA LEU A 89 -13.18 15.06 -6.15
C LEU A 89 -13.25 15.02 -7.68
N VAL A 90 -12.12 14.79 -8.36
CA VAL A 90 -12.07 14.65 -9.81
C VAL A 90 -12.88 13.45 -10.29
N LEU A 91 -12.79 12.30 -9.60
CA LEU A 91 -13.60 11.12 -9.93
C LEU A 91 -15.11 11.42 -9.86
N PHE A 92 -15.57 12.05 -8.79
CA PHE A 92 -16.99 12.39 -8.64
C PHE A 92 -17.45 13.47 -9.63
N ALA A 93 -16.60 14.47 -9.90
CA ALA A 93 -16.88 15.50 -10.87
C ALA A 93 -16.94 14.96 -12.31
N LEU A 94 -16.11 13.96 -12.63
CA LEU A 94 -16.06 13.33 -13.95
C LEU A 94 -17.12 12.25 -14.13
N MET A 95 -17.58 11.61 -13.05
CA MET A 95 -18.60 10.55 -13.11
C MET A 95 -19.83 10.88 -13.99
N PRO A 96 -20.46 12.06 -13.92
CA PRO A 96 -21.58 12.40 -14.82
C PRO A 96 -21.19 12.52 -16.29
N ASP A 97 -19.92 12.75 -16.61
CA ASP A 97 -19.40 12.89 -17.98
C ASP A 97 -19.08 11.51 -18.60
N VAL A 98 -18.57 10.56 -17.80
CA VAL A 98 -18.25 9.20 -18.27
C VAL A 98 -19.48 8.29 -18.34
N VAL A 99 -20.56 8.63 -17.64
CA VAL A 99 -21.83 7.91 -17.77
C VAL A 99 -22.52 8.43 -19.03
N PRO A 100 -22.55 7.66 -20.14
CA PRO A 100 -23.31 8.08 -21.30
C PRO A 100 -24.76 8.29 -20.86
N TYR A 101 -25.35 9.40 -21.28
CA TYR A 101 -26.78 9.69 -21.12
C TYR A 101 -27.57 8.61 -21.87
N GLN A 102 -27.71 7.42 -21.28
CA GLN A 102 -28.63 6.40 -21.76
C GLN A 102 -30.02 6.93 -21.43
N LYS A 103 -30.55 7.72 -22.37
CA LYS A 103 -31.95 8.11 -22.44
C LYS A 103 -32.79 6.90 -22.08
N MET A 104 -33.59 7.05 -21.02
CA MET A 104 -34.80 6.29 -20.81
C MET A 104 -35.77 6.54 -21.97
#